data_AF-A0A9P0AQT9-F1
#
_entry.id   AF-A0A9P0AQT9-F1
#
_cell.length_a   1.000
_cell.length_b   1.000
_cell.length_c   1.000
_cell.angle_alpha   90.00
_cell.angle_beta   90.00
_cell.angle_gamma   90.00
#
_symmetry.space_group_name_H-M   'P 1'
#
loop_
_entity.id
_entity.type
_entity.pdbx_description
1 polymer ?
#
loop_
_entity_poly.entity_id
_entity_poly.type
_entity_poly.pdbx_seq_one_letter_code
_entity_poly.pdbx_strand_id
1 'polypeptide(L)'
;MTAALVCSILMVYTSIEAFTIPAAPTQSYDVLLDELIAAENSRKTAIKKAKEEAAKKKSDGMSKFLEAAGEVDESLVKLRIYFDAGKAAFDVNKGKLSIQEEGVAAKTQLLQDQNYVPNQMARLAASLTTLEARMNDLTPDECNSSKLREVVTALRQSEQVLVPITSKFRIECDKIKGAG
;
A
#
# COMPACT_ATOMS: atom_id res chain seq x y z
N MET A 1 -16.16 -15.83 -8.96
CA MET A 1 -15.74 -14.42 -8.78
C MET A 1 -14.25 -14.35 -8.48
N THR A 2 -13.41 -14.83 -9.39
CA THR A 2 -11.98 -15.09 -9.15
C THR A 2 -11.04 -14.28 -10.05
N ALA A 3 -11.59 -13.54 -11.03
CA ALA A 3 -10.80 -12.72 -11.97
C ALA A 3 -10.67 -11.24 -11.57
N ALA A 4 -11.39 -10.78 -10.54
CA ALA A 4 -11.50 -9.34 -10.24
C ALA A 4 -10.28 -8.76 -9.48
N LEU A 5 -9.44 -9.59 -8.86
CA LEU A 5 -8.25 -9.11 -8.15
C LEU A 5 -7.09 -8.84 -9.12
N VAL A 6 -6.88 -9.75 -10.08
CA VAL A 6 -5.81 -9.69 -11.11
C VAL A 6 -5.96 -8.51 -12.06
N CYS A 7 -7.20 -8.11 -12.40
CA CYS A 7 -7.42 -7.01 -13.36
C CYS A 7 -7.02 -5.62 -12.85
N SER A 8 -6.91 -5.39 -11.55
CA SER A 8 -6.60 -4.06 -11.02
C SER A 8 -5.11 -3.73 -11.11
N ILE A 9 -4.23 -4.74 -10.99
CA ILE A 9 -2.77 -4.53 -10.88
C ILE A 9 -2.13 -4.31 -12.27
N LEU A 10 -2.60 -5.00 -13.30
CA LEU A 10 -2.13 -4.81 -14.68
C LEU A 10 -2.58 -3.47 -15.29
N MET A 11 -3.76 -2.97 -14.93
CA MET A 11 -4.24 -1.68 -15.42
C MET A 11 -3.47 -0.46 -14.88
N VAL A 12 -2.73 -0.61 -13.77
CA VAL A 12 -1.88 0.48 -13.26
C VAL A 12 -0.60 0.64 -14.10
N TYR A 13 -0.14 -0.40 -14.82
CA TYR A 13 1.14 -0.37 -15.54
C TYR A 13 1.07 -0.44 -17.07
N THR A 14 0.06 -1.03 -17.71
CA THR A 14 -0.08 -0.93 -19.20
C THR A 14 -0.58 0.44 -19.67
N SER A 15 -0.86 1.34 -18.73
CA SER A 15 -1.50 2.63 -18.98
C SER A 15 -0.54 3.80 -19.12
N ILE A 16 0.78 3.54 -19.15
CA ILE A 16 1.79 4.59 -19.27
C ILE A 16 1.68 5.35 -20.61
N GLU A 17 0.96 4.84 -21.60
CA GLU A 17 0.79 5.53 -22.90
C GLU A 17 -0.64 5.96 -23.26
N ALA A 18 -1.67 5.65 -22.45
CA ALA A 18 -3.05 6.07 -22.76
C ALA A 18 -4.00 6.15 -21.54
N PHE A 19 -3.51 6.41 -20.33
CA PHE A 19 -4.42 6.74 -19.23
C PHE A 19 -5.02 8.12 -19.48
N THR A 20 -6.31 8.17 -19.79
CA THR A 20 -7.12 9.34 -19.43
C THR A 20 -6.79 9.68 -17.99
N ILE A 21 -6.11 10.81 -17.80
CA ILE A 21 -5.70 11.32 -16.48
C ILE A 21 -6.97 11.35 -15.63
N PRO A 22 -7.11 10.52 -14.59
CA PRO A 22 -8.18 10.70 -13.63
C PRO A 22 -8.10 12.14 -13.14
N ALA A 23 -9.23 12.84 -13.04
CA ALA A 23 -9.25 14.21 -12.55
C ALA A 23 -8.35 14.33 -11.32
N ALA A 24 -7.48 15.36 -11.30
CA ALA A 24 -6.47 15.51 -10.27
C ALA A 24 -7.13 15.38 -8.88
N PRO A 25 -6.54 14.64 -7.93
CA PRO A 25 -7.13 14.46 -6.62
C PRO A 25 -7.41 15.82 -5.98
N THR A 26 -8.68 16.10 -5.67
CA THR A 26 -9.12 17.35 -5.04
C THR A 26 -8.61 17.45 -3.60
N GLN A 27 -8.43 16.30 -2.95
CA GLN A 27 -7.90 16.18 -1.59
C GLN A 27 -6.44 16.65 -1.49
N SER A 28 -6.05 17.13 -0.31
CA SER A 28 -4.67 17.50 -0.02
C SER A 28 -3.79 16.25 0.13
N TYR A 29 -2.48 16.43 0.01
CA TYR A 29 -1.54 15.34 0.24
C TYR A 29 -1.66 14.75 1.66
N ASP A 30 -1.84 15.62 2.65
CA ASP A 30 -1.96 15.24 4.06
C ASP A 30 -3.20 14.36 4.30
N VAL A 31 -4.35 14.72 3.72
CA VAL A 31 -5.58 13.92 3.81
C VAL A 31 -5.40 12.54 3.19
N LEU A 32 -4.75 12.47 2.02
CA LEU A 32 -4.50 11.19 1.35
C LEU A 32 -3.51 10.30 2.11
N LEU A 33 -2.53 10.91 2.79
CA LEU A 33 -1.60 10.20 3.65
C LEU A 33 -2.29 9.66 4.90
N ASP A 34 -3.17 10.44 5.52
CA ASP A 34 -3.98 10.00 6.66
C ASP A 34 -4.90 8.83 6.28
N GLU A 35 -5.50 8.85 5.08
CA GLU A 35 -6.28 7.73 4.53
C GLU A 35 -5.44 6.46 4.37
N LEU A 36 -4.20 6.60 3.88
CA LEU A 36 -3.28 5.46 3.74
C LEU A 36 -2.89 4.88 5.11
N ILE A 37 -2.66 5.73 6.12
CA ILE A 37 -2.38 5.31 7.50
C ILE A 37 -3.61 4.63 8.11
N ALA A 38 -4.81 5.15 7.88
CA ALA A 38 -6.05 4.53 8.34
C ALA A 38 -6.26 3.14 7.72
N ALA A 39 -5.98 3.00 6.41
CA ALA A 39 -6.02 1.71 5.72
C ALA A 39 -5.00 0.72 6.31
N GLU A 40 -3.78 1.17 6.61
CA GLU A 40 -2.75 0.35 7.29
C GLU A 40 -3.26 -0.17 8.65
N ASN A 41 -3.84 0.71 9.48
CA ASN A 41 -4.36 0.33 10.79
C ASN A 41 -5.51 -0.68 10.71
N SER A 42 -6.45 -0.45 9.77
CA SER A 42 -7.56 -1.38 9.50
C SER A 42 -7.03 -2.76 9.11
N ARG A 43 -6.04 -2.80 8.21
CA ARG A 43 -5.44 -4.02 7.70
C ARG A 43 -4.65 -4.79 8.75
N LYS A 44 -3.83 -4.12 9.55
CA LYS A 44 -3.14 -4.71 10.71
C LYS A 44 -4.13 -5.32 11.71
N THR A 45 -5.23 -4.62 11.97
CA THR A 45 -6.30 -5.11 12.84
C THR A 45 -6.97 -6.37 12.29
N ALA A 46 -7.30 -6.38 10.99
CA ALA A 46 -7.90 -7.53 10.32
C ALA A 46 -6.96 -8.76 10.36
N ILE A 47 -5.69 -8.57 10.01
CA ILE A 47 -4.67 -9.65 10.04
C ILE A 47 -4.52 -10.21 11.45
N LYS A 48 -4.46 -9.35 12.47
CA LYS A 48 -4.37 -9.79 13.87
C LYS A 48 -5.58 -10.66 14.27
N LYS A 49 -6.80 -10.20 14.01
CA LYS A 49 -8.03 -10.95 14.32
C LYS A 49 -8.07 -12.30 13.60
N ALA A 50 -7.65 -12.33 12.34
CA ALA A 50 -7.60 -13.56 11.57
C ALA A 50 -6.53 -14.54 12.08
N LYS A 51 -5.36 -14.05 12.53
CA LYS A 51 -4.32 -14.88 13.18
C LYS A 51 -4.84 -15.52 14.47
N GLU A 52 -5.60 -14.78 15.27
CA GLU A 52 -6.25 -15.32 16.46
C GLU A 52 -7.28 -16.41 16.13
N GLU A 53 -8.06 -16.25 15.05
CA GLU A 53 -8.99 -17.29 14.58
C GLU A 53 -8.24 -18.53 14.06
N ALA A 54 -7.22 -18.34 13.22
CA ALA A 54 -6.42 -19.44 12.68
C ALA A 54 -5.79 -20.27 13.81
N ALA A 55 -5.28 -19.62 14.86
CA ALA A 55 -4.74 -20.29 16.04
C ALA A 55 -5.80 -21.10 16.79
N LYS A 56 -7.02 -20.55 16.98
CA LYS A 56 -8.14 -21.26 17.62
C LYS A 56 -8.58 -22.48 16.82
N LYS A 57 -8.66 -22.33 15.49
CA LYS A 57 -9.01 -23.42 14.57
C LYS A 57 -7.86 -24.41 14.34
N LYS A 58 -6.63 -24.08 14.77
CA LYS A 58 -5.40 -24.83 14.46
C LYS A 58 -5.23 -25.10 12.96
N SER A 59 -5.63 -24.12 12.15
CA SER A 59 -5.63 -24.25 10.68
C SER A 59 -4.28 -23.89 10.10
N ASP A 60 -3.64 -24.85 9.43
CA ASP A 60 -2.42 -24.64 8.65
C ASP A 60 -2.69 -23.81 7.38
N GLY A 61 -3.80 -24.07 6.68
CA GLY A 61 -4.20 -23.33 5.49
C GLY A 61 -4.41 -21.83 5.78
N MET A 62 -5.16 -21.51 6.84
CA MET A 62 -5.33 -20.13 7.28
C MET A 62 -4.00 -19.50 7.70
N SER A 63 -3.13 -20.25 8.38
CA SER A 63 -1.83 -19.74 8.82
C SER A 63 -0.94 -19.36 7.64
N LYS A 64 -0.83 -20.22 6.62
CA LYS A 64 -0.08 -19.95 5.38
C LYS A 64 -0.66 -18.80 4.57
N PHE A 65 -1.99 -18.69 4.49
CA PHE A 65 -2.64 -17.53 3.89
C PHE A 65 -2.29 -16.23 4.62
N LEU A 66 -2.28 -16.26 5.96
CA LEU A 66 -1.99 -15.07 6.78
C LEU A 66 -0.50 -14.70 6.82
N GLU A 67 0.39 -15.65 6.57
CA GLU A 67 1.80 -15.39 6.33
C GLU A 67 1.98 -14.58 5.04
N ALA A 68 1.40 -15.04 3.92
CA ALA A 68 1.41 -14.29 2.66
C ALA A 68 0.75 -12.91 2.80
N ALA A 69 -0.34 -12.80 3.57
CA ALA A 69 -0.98 -11.50 3.85
C ALA A 69 -0.06 -10.55 4.63
N GLY A 70 0.82 -11.10 5.49
CA GLY A 70 1.86 -10.34 6.18
C GLY A 70 2.95 -9.81 5.26
N GLU A 71 3.33 -10.56 4.23
CA GLU A 71 4.30 -10.06 3.23
C GLU A 71 3.71 -8.92 2.38
N VAL A 72 2.42 -9.03 2.02
CA VAL A 72 1.68 -7.94 1.38
C VAL A 72 1.62 -6.73 2.31
N ASP A 73 1.39 -6.93 3.62
CA ASP A 73 1.43 -5.86 4.63
C ASP A 73 2.75 -5.12 4.64
N GLU A 74 3.86 -5.84 4.73
CA GLU A 74 5.17 -5.21 4.74
C GLU A 74 5.43 -4.35 3.51
N SER A 75 5.05 -4.82 2.33
CA SER A 75 5.25 -4.08 1.08
C SER A 75 4.43 -2.79 1.07
N LEU A 76 3.17 -2.86 1.53
CA LEU A 76 2.30 -1.69 1.66
C LEU A 76 2.82 -0.67 2.70
N VAL A 77 3.33 -1.15 3.85
CA VAL A 77 3.97 -0.29 4.87
C VAL A 77 5.20 0.41 4.29
N LYS A 78 6.05 -0.31 3.54
CA LYS A 78 7.24 0.24 2.90
C LYS A 78 6.89 1.32 1.87
N LEU A 79 5.79 1.15 1.13
CA LEU A 79 5.25 2.19 0.24
C LEU A 79 4.74 3.40 1.03
N ARG A 80 4.00 3.20 2.13
CA ARG A 80 3.55 4.30 3.00
C ARG A 80 4.71 5.11 3.56
N ILE A 81 5.78 4.46 4.02
CA ILE A 81 6.98 5.14 4.54
C ILE A 81 7.63 6.03 3.46
N TYR A 82 7.57 5.63 2.19
CA TYR A 82 8.03 6.49 1.09
C TYR A 82 7.17 7.75 0.93
N PHE A 83 5.85 7.64 1.11
CA PHE A 83 4.97 8.79 1.13
C PHE A 83 5.17 9.70 2.37
N ASP A 84 5.51 9.13 3.53
CA ASP A 84 5.92 9.92 4.71
C ASP A 84 7.22 10.70 4.43
N ALA A 85 8.20 10.08 3.76
CA ALA A 85 9.42 10.75 3.33
C ALA A 85 9.10 11.91 2.37
N GLY A 86 8.16 11.71 1.45
CA GLY A 86 7.61 12.74 0.57
C GLY A 86 7.03 13.92 1.33
N LYS A 87 6.18 13.65 2.32
CA LYS A 87 5.58 14.67 3.19
C LYS A 87 6.66 15.56 3.80
N ALA A 88 7.69 14.95 4.40
CA ALA A 88 8.79 15.67 5.01
C ALA A 88 9.50 16.57 4.00
N ALA A 89 9.79 16.08 2.79
CA ALA A 89 10.40 16.88 1.73
C ALA A 89 9.51 18.04 1.28
N PHE A 90 8.20 17.80 1.14
CA PHE A 90 7.24 18.84 0.73
C PHE A 90 7.08 19.92 1.80
N ASP A 91 7.10 19.55 3.08
CA ASP A 91 7.01 20.48 4.19
C ASP A 91 8.29 21.32 4.34
N VAL A 92 9.47 20.74 4.11
CA VAL A 92 10.73 21.50 3.99
C VAL A 92 10.63 22.53 2.87
N ASN A 93 10.19 22.13 1.68
CA ASN A 93 10.07 23.05 0.55
C ASN A 93 9.05 24.17 0.79
N LYS A 94 8.01 23.91 1.60
CA LYS A 94 7.01 24.91 2.00
C LYS A 94 7.47 25.78 3.18
N GLY A 95 8.70 25.60 3.67
CA GLY A 95 9.22 26.31 4.84
C GLY A 95 8.55 25.95 6.17
N LYS A 96 7.82 24.82 6.20
CA LYS A 96 7.13 24.33 7.41
C LYS A 96 8.04 23.51 8.33
N LEU A 97 9.09 22.91 7.78
CA LEU A 97 10.12 22.16 8.49
C LEU A 97 11.50 22.66 8.04
N SER A 98 12.48 22.60 8.92
CA SER A 98 13.89 22.77 8.54
C SER A 98 14.55 21.44 8.21
N ILE A 99 15.42 21.42 7.20
CA ILE A 99 16.23 20.23 6.87
C ILE A 99 17.19 19.83 8.01
N GLN A 100 17.48 20.78 8.91
CA GLN A 100 18.31 20.58 10.09
C GLN A 100 17.54 19.98 11.26
N GLU A 101 16.21 19.87 11.16
CA GLU A 101 15.43 19.15 12.17
C GLU A 101 15.79 17.67 12.19
N GLU A 102 15.87 17.14 13.41
CA GLU A 102 16.36 15.81 13.65
C GLU A 102 15.53 14.76 12.91
N GLY A 103 16.21 13.89 12.17
CA GLY A 103 15.60 12.81 11.41
C GLY A 103 14.96 13.21 10.09
N VAL A 104 14.87 14.50 9.71
CA VAL A 104 14.32 14.91 8.40
C VAL A 104 15.22 14.44 7.26
N ALA A 105 16.53 14.69 7.34
CA ALA A 105 17.49 14.24 6.33
C ALA A 105 17.53 12.70 6.18
N ALA A 106 17.44 11.97 7.30
CA ALA A 106 17.40 10.51 7.28
C ALA A 106 16.09 9.98 6.67
N LYS A 107 14.94 10.61 6.97
CA LYS A 107 13.64 10.25 6.38
C LYS A 107 13.62 10.48 4.87
N THR A 108 14.19 11.58 4.39
CA THR A 108 14.18 11.93 2.96
C THR A 108 15.23 11.20 2.14
N GLN A 109 16.23 10.57 2.76
CA GLN A 109 17.24 9.76 2.06
C GLN A 109 16.60 8.65 1.21
N LEU A 110 15.47 8.09 1.66
CA LEU A 110 14.71 7.09 0.92
C LEU A 110 14.27 7.56 -0.47
N LEU A 111 14.02 8.86 -0.64
CA LEU A 111 13.60 9.46 -1.91
C LEU A 111 14.72 9.47 -2.96
N GLN A 112 15.97 9.24 -2.54
CA GLN A 112 17.13 9.22 -3.45
C GLN A 112 17.27 7.86 -4.15
N ASP A 113 16.66 6.80 -3.63
CA ASP A 113 16.66 5.49 -4.27
C ASP A 113 15.57 5.42 -5.34
N GLN A 114 15.99 5.63 -6.59
CA GLN A 114 15.11 5.60 -7.77
C GLN A 114 14.43 4.24 -7.98
N ASN A 115 15.00 3.17 -7.45
CA ASN A 115 14.45 1.82 -7.58
C ASN A 115 13.57 1.44 -6.39
N TYR A 116 13.48 2.26 -5.34
CA TYR A 116 12.73 1.91 -4.14
C TYR A 116 11.27 1.59 -4.44
N VAL A 117 10.53 2.52 -5.04
CA VAL A 117 9.11 2.33 -5.37
C VAL A 117 8.92 1.20 -6.38
N PRO A 118 9.63 1.14 -7.52
CA PRO A 118 9.55 -0.01 -8.43
C PRO A 118 9.78 -1.36 -7.74
N ASN A 119 10.79 -1.46 -6.87
CA ASN A 119 11.11 -2.68 -6.13
C ASN A 119 9.99 -3.05 -5.14
N GLN A 120 9.44 -2.08 -4.39
CA GLN A 120 8.34 -2.37 -3.47
C GLN A 120 7.05 -2.75 -4.23
N MET A 121 6.79 -2.16 -5.40
CA MET A 121 5.65 -2.54 -6.24
C MET A 121 5.81 -3.95 -6.83
N ALA A 122 7.01 -4.32 -7.28
CA ALA A 122 7.31 -5.66 -7.74
C ALA A 122 7.14 -6.70 -6.61
N ARG A 123 7.61 -6.37 -5.40
CA ARG A 123 7.41 -7.21 -4.19
C ARG A 123 5.93 -7.32 -3.84
N LEU A 124 5.20 -6.22 -3.85
CA LEU A 124 3.77 -6.21 -3.59
C LEU A 124 3.03 -7.13 -4.57
N ALA A 125 3.31 -7.00 -5.87
CA ALA A 125 2.72 -7.86 -6.90
C ALA A 125 3.03 -9.34 -6.66
N ALA A 126 4.30 -9.68 -6.39
CA ALA A 126 4.71 -11.05 -6.11
C ALA A 126 4.01 -11.62 -4.85
N SER A 127 3.95 -10.85 -3.76
CA SER A 127 3.27 -11.29 -2.53
C SER A 127 1.75 -11.42 -2.71
N LEU A 128 1.12 -10.60 -3.55
CA LEU A 128 -0.29 -10.74 -3.91
C LEU A 128 -0.54 -12.02 -4.72
N THR A 129 0.31 -12.35 -5.67
CA THR A 129 0.25 -13.64 -6.39
C THR A 129 0.41 -14.82 -5.44
N THR A 130 1.35 -14.74 -4.49
CA THR A 130 1.50 -15.77 -3.45
C THR A 130 0.24 -15.87 -2.59
N LEU A 131 -0.35 -14.75 -2.17
CA LEU A 131 -1.58 -14.72 -1.39
C LEU A 131 -2.75 -15.38 -2.13
N GLU A 132 -2.92 -15.08 -3.41
CA GLU A 132 -3.92 -15.71 -4.27
C GLU A 132 -3.70 -17.22 -4.38
N ALA A 133 -2.45 -17.66 -4.56
CA ALA A 133 -2.13 -19.08 -4.57
C ALA A 133 -2.51 -19.75 -3.25
N ARG A 134 -2.23 -19.11 -2.11
CA ARG A 134 -2.62 -19.59 -0.78
C ARG A 134 -4.12 -19.61 -0.53
N MET A 135 -4.91 -18.80 -1.24
CA MET A 135 -6.38 -18.91 -1.17
C MET A 135 -6.89 -20.25 -1.69
N ASN A 136 -6.19 -20.86 -2.67
CA ASN A 136 -6.57 -22.17 -3.21
C ASN A 136 -6.26 -23.32 -2.25
N ASP A 137 -5.37 -23.09 -1.27
CA ASP A 137 -5.05 -24.05 -0.22
C ASP A 137 -6.11 -24.08 0.91
N LEU A 138 -7.08 -23.14 0.90
CA LEU A 138 -8.12 -23.04 1.92
C LEU A 138 -9.26 -24.02 1.65
N THR A 139 -9.77 -24.64 2.72
CA THR A 139 -11.02 -25.40 2.67
C THR A 139 -12.23 -24.47 2.44
N PRO A 140 -13.39 -25.01 2.00
CA PRO A 140 -14.59 -24.20 1.83
C PRO A 140 -15.04 -23.44 3.10
N ASP A 141 -14.88 -24.02 4.29
CA ASP A 141 -15.20 -23.33 5.56
C ASP A 141 -14.27 -22.13 5.79
N GLU A 142 -12.96 -22.33 5.57
CA GLU A 142 -11.95 -21.29 5.77
C GLU A 142 -12.10 -20.17 4.75
N CYS A 143 -12.37 -20.50 3.48
CA CYS A 143 -12.68 -19.53 2.43
C CYS A 143 -13.93 -18.68 2.77
N ASN A 144 -14.85 -19.24 3.56
CA ASN A 144 -16.03 -18.56 4.07
C ASN A 144 -15.82 -17.85 5.42
N SER A 145 -14.62 -17.91 6.01
CA SER A 145 -14.31 -17.18 7.25
C SER A 145 -14.51 -15.67 7.03
N SER A 146 -15.31 -15.07 7.92
CA SER A 146 -15.50 -13.63 7.94
C SER A 146 -14.19 -12.88 8.20
N LYS A 147 -13.25 -13.46 8.98
CA LYS A 147 -11.95 -12.82 9.27
C LYS A 147 -11.00 -12.85 8.09
N LEU A 148 -10.96 -13.92 7.31
CA LEU A 148 -10.16 -13.93 6.08
C LEU A 148 -10.74 -12.94 5.05
N ARG A 149 -12.07 -12.84 4.95
CA ARG A 149 -12.72 -11.83 4.10
C ARG A 149 -12.44 -10.40 4.55
N GLU A 150 -12.42 -10.13 5.86
CA GLU A 150 -11.98 -8.84 6.42
C GLU A 150 -10.54 -8.51 5.99
N VAL A 151 -9.62 -9.49 6.03
CA VAL A 151 -8.22 -9.32 5.58
C VAL A 151 -8.16 -8.96 4.09
N VAL A 152 -8.81 -9.73 3.22
CA VAL A 152 -8.84 -9.46 1.77
C VAL A 152 -9.42 -8.08 1.47
N THR A 153 -10.48 -7.69 2.19
CA THR A 153 -11.13 -6.39 2.02
C THR A 153 -10.19 -5.25 2.42
N ALA A 154 -9.50 -5.37 3.56
CA ALA A 154 -8.56 -4.35 4.02
C ALA A 154 -7.31 -4.22 3.12
N LEU A 155 -6.82 -5.33 2.55
CA LEU A 155 -5.76 -5.34 1.54
C LEU A 155 -6.19 -4.58 0.28
N ARG A 156 -7.37 -4.90 -0.27
CA ARG A 156 -7.93 -4.19 -1.44
C ARG A 156 -8.13 -2.70 -1.18
N GLN A 157 -8.63 -2.34 -0.01
CA GLN A 157 -8.80 -0.93 0.35
C GLN A 157 -7.45 -0.20 0.38
N SER A 158 -6.40 -0.85 0.87
CA SER A 158 -5.04 -0.29 0.85
C SER A 158 -4.53 -0.03 -0.57
N GLU A 159 -4.81 -0.93 -1.53
CA GLU A 159 -4.48 -0.72 -2.94
C GLU A 159 -5.25 0.46 -3.54
N GLN A 160 -6.53 0.60 -3.21
CA GLN A 160 -7.38 1.68 -3.73
C GLN A 160 -6.89 3.07 -3.28
N VAL A 161 -6.45 3.20 -2.02
CA VAL A 161 -5.93 4.47 -1.50
C VAL A 161 -4.53 4.82 -2.02
N LEU A 162 -3.77 3.85 -2.54
CA LEU A 162 -2.45 4.10 -3.14
C LEU A 162 -2.53 4.94 -4.43
N VAL A 163 -3.61 4.78 -5.20
CA VAL A 163 -3.77 5.48 -6.49
C VAL A 163 -3.81 7.01 -6.32
N PRO A 164 -4.72 7.60 -5.52
CA PRO A 164 -4.81 9.05 -5.39
C PRO A 164 -3.57 9.66 -4.74
N ILE A 165 -2.97 9.02 -3.72
CA ILE A 165 -1.76 9.55 -3.07
C ILE A 165 -0.55 9.52 -4.02
N THR A 166 -0.41 8.50 -4.87
CA THR A 166 0.65 8.42 -5.88
C THR A 166 0.52 9.56 -6.91
N SER A 167 -0.71 9.80 -7.38
CA SER A 167 -0.99 10.92 -8.29
C SER A 167 -0.66 12.26 -7.64
N LYS A 168 -1.11 12.47 -6.39
CA LYS A 168 -0.84 13.71 -5.66
C LYS A 168 0.64 13.91 -5.38
N PHE A 169 1.37 12.85 -5.04
CA PHE A 169 2.82 12.88 -4.85
C PHE A 169 3.54 13.41 -6.08
N ARG A 170 3.22 12.87 -7.27
CA ARG A 170 3.81 13.33 -8.54
C ARG A 170 3.54 14.82 -8.76
N ILE A 171 2.30 15.26 -8.55
CA ILE A 171 1.92 16.68 -8.69
C ILE A 171 2.74 17.57 -7.74
N GLU A 172 2.92 17.16 -6.48
CA GLU A 172 3.73 17.93 -5.52
C GLU A 172 5.22 17.93 -5.90
N CYS A 173 5.76 16.82 -6.40
CA CYS A 173 7.12 16.79 -6.94
C CYS A 173 7.32 17.74 -8.13
N ASP A 174 6.37 17.79 -9.06
CA ASP A 174 6.45 18.65 -10.24
C ASP A 174 6.40 20.14 -9.85
N LYS A 175 5.60 20.49 -8.83
CA LYS A 175 5.60 21.86 -8.26
C LYS A 175 6.95 22.27 -7.70
N ILE A 176 7.68 21.34 -7.08
CA ILE A 176 9.02 21.60 -6.54
C ILE A 176 10.03 21.78 -7.67
N LYS A 177 9.97 20.94 -8.71
CA LYS A 177 10.88 21.03 -9.87
C LYS A 177 10.66 22.27 -10.72
N GLY A 178 9.42 22.74 -10.85
CA GLY A 178 9.07 23.94 -11.62
C GLY A 178 9.22 25.26 -10.86
N ALA A 179 9.61 25.23 -9.59
CA ALA A 179 9.85 26.42 -8.76
C ALA A 179 11.31 26.90 -8.78
N GLY A 180 12.15 26.29 -9.63
CA GLY A 180 13.57 26.63 -9.83
C GLY A 180 13.80 27.42 -11.11
#